data_AF-A0A954BHU2-F1
#
_entry.id   AF-A0A954BHU2-F1
#
_cell.length_a   1.000
_cell.length_b   1.000
_cell.length_c   1.000
_cell.angle_alpha   90.00
_cell.angle_beta   90.00
_cell.angle_gamma   90.00
#
_symmetry.space_group_name_H-M   'P 1'
#
loop_
_entity.id
_entity.type
_entity.pdbx_description
1 polymer ?
#
loop_
_entity_poly.entity_id
_entity_poly.type
_entity_poly.pdbx_seq_one_letter_code
_entity_poly.pdbx_strand_id
1 'polypeptide(L)'
;MKFQRMIPMRKLITGALIASACVWALPATAQGDRLERSQAEIAYEQAKGNFANDREARQQSATACAAKDYHACVISGDLYRKGEGGLQDYGLAAKAYDRACKGGNGEGCSSLAYLTSLGRGMDANQPEARRLYKLSCDLGDVSGCAGYGNMAYTGTGGAKNVPEGTRLLRNACSGGYSWACTRLEQLGAFDPSAPYSEQMLRLRER
;
A
#
# COMPACT_ATOMS: atom_id res chain seq x y z
N MET A 1 -22.97 46.91 -47.12
CA MET A 1 -23.02 46.79 -45.64
C MET A 1 -21.69 47.25 -45.08
N LYS A 2 -21.63 48.53 -44.64
CA LYS A 2 -21.22 49.02 -43.30
C LYS A 2 -19.84 48.49 -42.83
N PHE A 3 -18.75 49.28 -42.93
CA PHE A 3 -18.30 50.35 -42.00
C PHE A 3 -17.94 49.78 -40.61
N GLN A 4 -16.85 50.09 -39.92
CA GLN A 4 -15.78 51.11 -39.96
C GLN A 4 -14.71 50.56 -38.96
N ARG A 5 -13.39 50.65 -39.22
CA ARG A 5 -12.42 51.63 -38.64
C ARG A 5 -12.42 51.71 -37.09
N MET A 6 -11.35 52.01 -36.36
CA MET A 6 -10.03 52.59 -36.63
C MET A 6 -9.23 52.51 -35.31
N ILE A 7 -7.91 52.56 -35.45
CA ILE A 7 -6.89 52.61 -34.39
C ILE A 7 -6.66 54.09 -33.93
N PRO A 8 -5.72 54.42 -33.01
CA PRO A 8 -6.00 55.12 -31.75
C PRO A 8 -5.45 56.56 -31.71
N MET A 9 -5.72 57.32 -30.64
CA MET A 9 -4.98 58.55 -30.32
C MET A 9 -4.81 58.73 -28.80
N ARG A 10 -3.64 59.23 -28.44
CA ARG A 10 -3.02 59.40 -27.12
C ARG A 10 -2.93 60.90 -26.80
N LYS A 11 -3.05 61.32 -25.53
CA LYS A 11 -2.44 62.49 -24.81
C LYS A 11 -3.28 62.76 -23.53
N LEU A 12 -2.76 62.71 -22.29
CA LEU A 12 -1.71 63.46 -21.54
C LEU A 12 -2.22 64.75 -20.82
N ILE A 13 -2.29 64.63 -19.47
CA ILE A 13 -1.92 65.54 -18.35
C ILE A 13 -2.50 66.98 -18.23
N THR A 14 -3.15 67.33 -17.09
CA THR A 14 -2.69 68.29 -16.02
C THR A 14 -3.81 68.89 -15.15
N GLY A 15 -3.52 69.04 -13.84
CA GLY A 15 -4.15 69.97 -12.88
C GLY A 15 -5.09 69.32 -11.85
N ALA A 16 -5.13 69.64 -10.56
CA ALA A 16 -4.30 70.43 -9.63
C ALA A 16 -4.78 70.10 -8.19
N LEU A 17 -3.90 70.24 -7.20
CA LEU A 17 -4.12 70.03 -5.75
C LEU A 17 -5.03 71.08 -5.09
N ILE A 18 -5.93 70.68 -4.17
CA ILE A 18 -6.25 71.44 -2.93
C ILE A 18 -6.57 70.46 -1.79
N ALA A 19 -5.96 70.71 -0.63
CA ALA A 19 -6.07 69.95 0.61
C ALA A 19 -7.31 70.32 1.44
N SER A 20 -7.86 69.37 2.20
CA SER A 20 -8.47 69.61 3.52
C SER A 20 -8.64 68.30 4.29
N ALA A 21 -8.10 68.30 5.50
CA ALA A 21 -8.09 67.22 6.46
C ALA A 21 -9.43 67.09 7.20
N CYS A 22 -9.85 65.85 7.51
CA CYS A 22 -10.50 65.53 8.78
C CYS A 22 -10.59 64.00 8.96
N VAL A 23 -9.69 63.50 9.80
CA VAL A 23 -10.02 62.69 10.98
C VAL A 23 -11.29 61.83 10.84
N TRP A 24 -11.14 60.66 10.23
CA TRP A 24 -11.55 59.40 10.86
C TRP A 24 -10.43 58.41 10.59
N ALA A 25 -9.32 58.58 11.31
CA ALA A 25 -8.51 57.44 11.68
C ALA A 25 -9.42 56.57 12.56
N LEU A 26 -10.24 55.71 11.94
CA LEU A 26 -10.69 54.51 12.62
C LEU A 26 -9.39 53.85 13.09
N PRO A 27 -9.16 53.65 14.40
CA PRO A 27 -8.28 52.58 14.79
C PRO A 27 -9.02 51.34 14.29
N ALA A 28 -8.73 50.93 13.05
CA ALA A 28 -9.00 49.58 12.60
C ALA A 28 -8.13 48.75 13.52
N THR A 29 -8.75 48.44 14.66
CA THR A 29 -8.57 47.30 15.52
C THR A 29 -7.24 46.65 15.28
N ALA A 30 -6.38 46.73 16.29
CA ALA A 30 -5.66 45.58 16.78
C ALA A 30 -5.96 44.35 15.90
N GLN A 31 -5.14 44.09 14.89
CA GLN A 31 -4.92 42.72 14.47
C GLN A 31 -4.09 42.09 15.59
N GLY A 32 -4.67 42.07 16.79
CA GLY A 32 -4.34 41.13 17.82
C GLY A 32 -4.70 39.78 17.24
N ASP A 33 -3.71 38.92 17.23
CA ASP A 33 -3.88 37.48 17.26
C ASP A 33 -4.49 36.86 16.00
N ARG A 34 -3.95 37.17 14.83
CA ARG A 34 -3.89 36.15 13.78
C ARG A 34 -2.55 35.42 13.90
N LEU A 35 -2.52 34.42 14.78
CA LEU A 35 -1.47 33.42 14.80
C LEU A 35 -1.53 32.67 13.47
N GLU A 36 -0.84 33.18 12.45
CA GLU A 36 -0.60 32.42 11.23
C GLU A 36 0.35 31.28 11.62
N ARG A 37 -0.24 30.10 11.84
CA ARG A 37 0.52 28.89 12.14
C ARG A 37 1.59 28.69 11.08
N SER A 38 2.82 28.39 11.51
CA SER A 38 3.87 28.03 10.57
C SER A 38 3.47 26.76 9.81
N GLN A 39 4.02 26.58 8.60
CA GLN A 39 3.83 25.33 7.84
C GLN A 39 4.26 24.09 8.65
N ALA A 40 5.27 24.24 9.51
CA ALA A 40 5.72 23.19 10.42
C ALA A 40 4.67 22.86 11.50
N GLU A 41 3.99 23.86 12.05
CA GLU A 41 2.92 23.66 13.04
C GLU A 41 1.70 22.99 12.41
N ILE A 42 1.30 23.41 11.21
CA ILE A 42 0.20 22.76 10.47
C ILE A 42 0.54 21.29 10.19
N ALA A 43 1.76 21.01 9.69
CA ALA A 43 2.22 19.66 9.43
C ALA A 43 2.29 18.81 10.71
N TYR A 44 2.74 19.40 11.83
CA TYR A 44 2.78 18.73 13.13
C TYR A 44 1.38 18.35 13.63
N GLU A 45 0.42 19.28 13.58
CA GLU A 45 -0.96 19.00 14.00
C GLU A 45 -1.65 17.99 13.07
N GLN A 46 -1.39 18.05 11.76
CA GLN A 46 -1.84 17.03 10.82
C GLN A 46 -1.23 15.66 11.13
N ALA A 47 0.08 15.58 11.39
CA ALA A 47 0.75 14.34 11.74
C ALA A 47 0.21 13.76 13.06
N LYS A 48 -0.03 14.61 14.06
CA LYS A 48 -0.66 14.23 15.33
C LYS A 48 -2.08 13.73 15.14
N GLY A 49 -2.88 14.39 14.30
CA GLY A 49 -4.22 13.96 13.93
C GLY A 49 -4.23 12.60 13.23
N ASN A 50 -3.36 12.43 12.23
CA ASN A 50 -3.19 11.15 11.53
C ASN A 50 -2.81 10.03 12.51
N PHE A 51 -1.85 10.31 13.40
CA PHE A 51 -1.42 9.32 14.39
C PHE A 51 -2.52 8.95 15.40
N ALA A 52 -3.37 9.90 15.79
CA ALA A 52 -4.53 9.62 16.64
C ALA A 52 -5.55 8.71 15.93
N ASN A 53 -5.84 9.01 14.65
CA ASN A 53 -6.75 8.21 13.83
C ASN A 53 -6.20 6.79 13.61
N ASP A 54 -4.90 6.65 13.31
CA ASP A 54 -4.28 5.34 13.11
C ASP A 54 -4.30 4.50 14.40
N ARG A 55 -4.09 5.15 15.56
CA ARG A 55 -4.17 4.50 16.87
C ARG A 55 -5.59 3.99 17.14
N GLU A 56 -6.59 4.80 16.82
CA GLU A 56 -7.99 4.39 16.93
C GLU A 56 -8.31 3.23 16.00
N ALA A 57 -7.93 3.29 14.72
CA ALA A 57 -8.11 2.21 13.75
C ALA A 57 -7.43 0.90 14.21
N ARG A 58 -6.25 0.99 14.82
CA ARG A 58 -5.55 -0.16 15.42
C ARG A 58 -6.32 -0.77 16.58
N GLN A 59 -6.90 0.06 17.45
CA GLN A 59 -7.70 -0.43 18.58
C GLN A 59 -9.02 -1.08 18.09
N GLN A 60 -9.70 -0.44 17.14
CA GLN A 60 -10.96 -0.94 16.59
C GLN A 60 -10.77 -2.26 15.84
N SER A 61 -9.79 -2.35 14.93
CA SER A 61 -9.48 -3.58 14.20
C SER A 61 -9.05 -4.72 15.14
N ALA A 62 -8.26 -4.44 16.18
CA ALA A 62 -7.89 -5.44 17.19
C ALA A 62 -9.11 -5.97 17.96
N THR A 63 -10.06 -5.08 18.28
CA THR A 63 -11.31 -5.45 18.97
C THR A 63 -12.20 -6.32 18.08
N ALA A 64 -12.40 -5.94 16.82
CA ALA A 64 -13.15 -6.73 15.84
C ALA A 64 -12.48 -8.09 15.56
N CYS A 65 -11.15 -8.12 15.47
CA CYS A 65 -10.38 -9.35 15.36
C CYS A 65 -10.59 -10.29 16.58
N ALA A 66 -10.67 -9.75 17.80
CA ALA A 66 -11.00 -10.52 19.00
C ALA A 66 -12.43 -11.09 18.95
N ALA A 67 -13.36 -10.39 18.29
CA ALA A 67 -14.71 -10.84 17.99
C ALA A 67 -14.81 -11.82 16.81
N LYS A 68 -13.69 -12.36 16.33
CA LYS A 68 -13.57 -13.31 15.20
C LYS A 68 -13.92 -12.73 13.82
N ASP A 69 -13.87 -11.41 13.66
CA ASP A 69 -13.79 -10.83 12.33
C ASP A 69 -12.35 -11.05 11.78
N TYR A 70 -12.21 -12.06 10.93
CA TYR A 70 -10.91 -12.46 10.40
C TYR A 70 -10.35 -11.48 9.37
N HIS A 71 -11.20 -10.69 8.71
CA HIS A 71 -10.72 -9.60 7.86
C HIS A 71 -10.12 -8.48 8.72
N ALA A 72 -10.78 -8.12 9.83
CA ALA A 72 -10.23 -7.19 10.81
C ALA A 72 -8.91 -7.68 11.43
N CYS A 73 -8.72 -8.99 11.56
CA CYS A 73 -7.44 -9.56 11.98
C CYS A 73 -6.31 -9.29 10.97
N VAL A 74 -6.59 -9.33 9.66
CA VAL A 74 -5.59 -8.95 8.64
C VAL A 74 -5.22 -7.48 8.76
N ILE A 75 -6.23 -6.60 8.86
CA ILE A 75 -6.03 -5.16 9.05
C ILE A 75 -5.19 -4.89 10.30
N SER A 76 -5.57 -5.50 11.43
CA SER A 76 -4.83 -5.37 12.68
C SER A 76 -3.38 -5.83 12.52
N GLY A 77 -3.16 -6.96 11.86
CA GLY A 77 -1.83 -7.48 11.55
C GLY A 77 -1.00 -6.51 10.72
N ASP A 78 -1.59 -5.86 9.72
CA ASP A 78 -0.91 -4.85 8.90
C ASP A 78 -0.53 -3.61 9.69
N LEU A 79 -1.41 -3.11 10.56
CA LEU A 79 -1.13 -1.96 11.42
C LEU A 79 0.03 -2.28 12.38
N TYR A 80 0.05 -3.48 12.97
CA TYR A 80 1.19 -3.96 13.78
C TYR A 80 2.47 -4.09 12.95
N ARG A 81 2.39 -4.67 11.74
CA ARG A 81 3.54 -4.89 10.86
C ARG A 81 4.15 -3.59 10.35
N LYS A 82 3.35 -2.55 10.14
CA LYS A 82 3.82 -1.24 9.65
C LYS A 82 4.16 -0.26 10.77
N GLY A 83 3.66 -0.48 11.99
CA GLY A 83 3.76 0.50 13.06
C GLY A 83 2.82 1.70 12.87
N GLU A 84 1.69 1.48 12.20
CA GLU A 84 0.64 2.50 12.08
C GLU A 84 -0.13 2.54 13.42
N GLY A 85 -0.34 3.74 13.96
CA GLY A 85 -1.04 3.93 15.24
C GLY A 85 -0.31 3.44 16.50
N GLY A 86 1.00 3.17 16.41
CA GLY A 86 1.82 2.71 17.54
C GLY A 86 3.20 2.22 17.10
N LEU A 87 3.91 1.47 17.95
CA LEU A 87 5.19 0.87 17.53
C LEU A 87 4.93 -0.32 16.58
N GLN A 88 5.87 -0.53 15.64
CA GLN A 88 5.92 -1.73 14.81
C GLN A 88 6.18 -2.94 15.71
N ASP A 89 5.38 -3.99 15.52
CA ASP A 89 5.48 -5.22 16.29
C ASP A 89 5.13 -6.42 15.41
N TYR A 90 6.16 -7.12 14.92
CA TYR A 90 5.96 -8.29 14.07
C TYR A 90 5.37 -9.49 14.84
N GLY A 91 5.57 -9.59 16.15
CA GLY A 91 5.02 -10.67 16.97
C GLY A 91 3.51 -10.54 17.13
N LEU A 92 3.01 -9.32 17.35
CA LEU A 92 1.58 -9.03 17.36
C LEU A 92 0.98 -9.16 15.94
N ALA A 93 1.71 -8.74 14.91
CA ALA A 93 1.28 -8.94 13.53
C ALA A 93 1.08 -10.44 13.22
N ALA A 94 2.08 -11.27 13.55
CA ALA A 94 2.01 -12.72 13.37
C ALA A 94 0.82 -13.35 14.11
N LYS A 95 0.55 -12.94 15.34
CA LYS A 95 -0.61 -13.44 16.11
C LYS A 95 -1.95 -13.07 15.46
N ALA A 96 -2.06 -11.86 14.92
CA ALA A 96 -3.27 -11.41 14.24
C ALA A 96 -3.48 -12.17 12.92
N TYR A 97 -2.42 -12.31 12.10
CA TYR A 97 -2.48 -13.11 10.87
C TYR A 97 -2.74 -14.60 11.14
N ASP A 98 -2.17 -15.18 12.19
CA ASP A 98 -2.46 -16.56 12.61
C ASP A 98 -3.93 -16.75 12.98
N ARG A 99 -4.53 -15.79 13.70
CA ARG A 99 -5.97 -15.82 13.99
C ARG A 99 -6.80 -15.73 12.71
N ALA A 100 -6.44 -14.85 11.77
CA ALA A 100 -7.09 -14.74 10.47
C ALA A 100 -7.00 -16.06 9.68
N CYS A 101 -5.80 -16.64 9.61
CA CYS A 101 -5.54 -17.88 8.87
C CYS A 101 -6.30 -19.07 9.46
N LYS A 102 -6.31 -19.23 10.79
CA LYS A 102 -7.12 -20.23 11.49
C LYS A 102 -8.62 -20.04 11.29
N GLY A 103 -9.04 -18.81 10.98
CA GLY A 103 -10.40 -18.45 10.59
C GLY A 103 -10.75 -18.73 9.13
N GLY A 104 -9.83 -19.28 8.34
CA GLY A 104 -10.04 -19.54 6.91
C GLY A 104 -9.82 -18.33 6.00
N ASN A 105 -9.20 -17.26 6.50
CA ASN A 105 -8.85 -16.11 5.67
C ASN A 105 -7.52 -16.36 4.93
N GLY A 106 -7.58 -16.45 3.60
CA GLY A 106 -6.41 -16.74 2.75
C GLY A 106 -5.33 -15.67 2.80
N GLU A 107 -5.70 -14.38 2.86
CA GLU A 107 -4.76 -13.25 2.97
C GLU A 107 -4.02 -13.25 4.32
N GLY A 108 -4.70 -13.65 5.39
CA GLY A 108 -4.09 -13.90 6.70
C GLY A 108 -3.04 -15.00 6.64
N CYS A 109 -3.34 -16.09 5.93
CA CYS A 109 -2.37 -17.18 5.74
C CYS A 109 -1.14 -16.78 4.93
N SER A 110 -1.28 -16.02 3.83
CA SER A 110 -0.13 -15.55 3.03
C SER A 110 0.70 -14.50 3.77
N SER A 111 0.04 -13.61 4.53
CA SER A 111 0.71 -12.63 5.38
C SER A 111 1.50 -13.29 6.51
N LEU A 112 0.94 -14.32 7.15
CA LEU A 112 1.68 -15.12 8.13
C LEU A 112 2.86 -15.84 7.46
N ALA A 113 2.64 -16.49 6.32
CA ALA A 113 3.69 -17.18 5.57
C ALA A 113 4.87 -16.25 5.23
N TYR A 114 4.58 -14.99 4.87
CA TYR A 114 5.58 -13.98 4.60
C TYR A 114 6.44 -13.67 5.84
N LEU A 115 5.81 -13.42 6.99
CA LEU A 115 6.55 -13.18 8.24
C LEU A 115 7.37 -14.41 8.66
N THR A 116 6.80 -15.61 8.53
CA THR A 116 7.48 -16.88 8.83
C THR A 116 8.65 -17.14 7.89
N SER A 117 8.53 -16.82 6.60
CA SER A 117 9.65 -16.97 5.65
C SER A 117 10.80 -16.02 5.97
N LEU A 118 10.48 -14.80 6.43
CA LEU A 118 11.49 -13.80 6.77
C LEU A 118 12.04 -13.91 8.21
N GLY A 119 11.39 -14.69 9.08
CA GLY A 119 11.73 -14.71 10.51
C GLY A 119 11.46 -13.37 11.19
N ARG A 120 10.34 -12.72 10.87
CA ARG A 120 9.96 -11.44 11.48
C ARG A 120 8.96 -11.68 12.61
N GLY A 121 9.38 -11.38 13.84
CA GLY A 121 8.58 -11.63 15.04
C GLY A 121 8.55 -13.10 15.48
N MET A 122 9.34 -13.96 14.83
CA MET A 122 9.54 -15.39 15.07
C MET A 122 10.81 -15.85 14.36
N ASP A 123 11.29 -17.07 14.62
CA ASP A 123 12.37 -17.65 13.82
C ASP A 123 11.91 -17.98 12.40
N ALA A 124 12.79 -17.78 11.42
CA ALA A 124 12.49 -18.10 10.03
C ALA A 124 12.27 -19.61 9.86
N ASN A 125 11.19 -19.99 9.18
CA ASN A 125 10.86 -21.39 8.92
C ASN A 125 10.29 -21.57 7.51
N GLN A 126 11.16 -21.96 6.56
CA GLN A 126 10.77 -22.10 5.16
C GLN A 126 9.76 -23.24 4.91
N PRO A 127 9.89 -24.44 5.52
CA PRO A 127 8.87 -25.47 5.39
C PRO A 127 7.48 -25.02 5.86
N GLU A 128 7.39 -24.34 7.00
CA GLU A 128 6.10 -23.85 7.50
C GLU A 128 5.54 -22.72 6.65
N ALA A 129 6.38 -21.77 6.21
CA ALA A 129 5.97 -20.75 5.25
C ALA A 129 5.42 -21.37 3.96
N ARG A 130 6.05 -22.42 3.44
CA ARG A 130 5.57 -23.15 2.26
C ARG A 130 4.19 -23.75 2.49
N ARG A 131 3.97 -24.36 3.67
CA ARG A 131 2.67 -24.93 4.06
C ARG A 131 1.59 -23.85 4.15
N LEU A 132 1.90 -22.71 4.77
CA LEU A 132 0.98 -21.58 4.93
C LEU A 132 0.64 -20.91 3.59
N TYR A 133 1.61 -20.71 2.71
CA TYR A 133 1.34 -20.22 1.35
C TYR A 133 0.48 -21.21 0.55
N LYS A 134 0.73 -22.52 0.69
CA LYS A 134 -0.13 -23.52 0.05
C LYS A 134 -1.56 -23.43 0.57
N LEU A 135 -1.74 -23.35 1.89
CA LEU A 135 -3.06 -23.19 2.51
C LEU A 135 -3.76 -21.91 2.02
N SER A 136 -3.04 -20.79 1.98
CA SER A 136 -3.52 -19.52 1.44
C SER A 136 -4.00 -19.66 -0.02
N CYS A 137 -3.25 -20.37 -0.85
CA CYS A 137 -3.65 -20.67 -2.23
C CYS A 137 -4.89 -21.56 -2.31
N ASP A 138 -4.98 -22.60 -1.46
CA ASP A 138 -6.14 -23.48 -1.39
C ASP A 138 -7.40 -22.71 -0.95
N LEU A 139 -7.24 -21.62 -0.19
CA LEU A 139 -8.28 -20.67 0.21
C LEU A 139 -8.56 -19.58 -0.86
N GLY A 140 -7.92 -19.65 -2.03
CA GLY A 140 -8.18 -18.77 -3.16
C GLY A 140 -7.43 -17.43 -3.15
N ASP A 141 -6.49 -17.21 -2.23
CA ASP A 141 -5.69 -15.99 -2.24
C ASP A 141 -4.58 -16.05 -3.31
N VAL A 142 -4.61 -15.09 -4.23
CA VAL A 142 -3.67 -15.01 -5.36
C VAL A 142 -2.22 -14.81 -4.89
N SER A 143 -2.03 -14.06 -3.80
CA SER A 143 -0.69 -13.84 -3.25
C SER A 143 -0.15 -15.12 -2.60
N GLY A 144 -1.01 -15.89 -1.94
CA GLY A 144 -0.78 -17.26 -1.49
C GLY A 144 -0.30 -18.19 -2.60
N CYS A 145 -1.05 -18.23 -3.71
CA CYS A 145 -0.71 -19.04 -4.87
C CYS A 145 0.63 -18.64 -5.51
N ALA A 146 0.91 -17.34 -5.61
CA ALA A 146 2.18 -16.87 -6.13
C ALA A 146 3.36 -17.24 -5.20
N GLY A 147 3.19 -17.08 -3.89
CA GLY A 147 4.18 -17.47 -2.89
C GLY A 147 4.48 -18.97 -2.93
N TYR A 148 3.45 -19.81 -2.91
CA TYR A 148 3.59 -21.26 -3.01
C TYR A 148 4.22 -21.66 -4.35
N GLY A 149 3.78 -21.05 -5.46
CA GLY A 149 4.33 -21.28 -6.79
C GLY A 149 5.82 -20.98 -6.87
N ASN A 150 6.26 -19.86 -6.30
CA ASN A 150 7.69 -19.52 -6.24
C ASN A 150 8.48 -20.55 -5.40
N MET A 151 7.98 -20.95 -4.23
CA MET A 151 8.65 -21.93 -3.39
C MET A 151 8.70 -23.33 -4.03
N ALA A 152 7.65 -23.72 -4.75
CA ALA A 152 7.64 -24.96 -5.54
C ALA A 152 8.66 -24.89 -6.68
N TYR A 153 8.75 -23.75 -7.38
CA TYR A 153 9.72 -23.57 -8.46
C TYR A 153 11.17 -23.66 -7.95
N THR A 154 11.48 -23.01 -6.83
CA THR A 154 12.85 -22.97 -6.29
C THR A 154 13.22 -24.18 -5.44
N GLY A 155 12.24 -24.93 -4.92
CA GLY A 155 12.47 -25.97 -3.91
C GLY A 155 12.72 -25.39 -2.50
N THR A 156 12.36 -24.13 -2.25
CA THR A 156 12.50 -23.53 -0.92
C THR A 156 11.47 -24.15 0.02
N GLY A 157 11.91 -24.69 1.16
CA GLY A 157 11.02 -25.27 2.17
C GLY A 157 10.37 -26.60 1.76
N GLY A 158 10.84 -27.28 0.72
CA GLY A 158 10.31 -28.57 0.29
C GLY A 158 10.94 -29.08 -1.00
N ALA A 159 10.39 -30.16 -1.56
CA ALA A 159 10.84 -30.67 -2.85
C ALA A 159 10.54 -29.66 -3.98
N LYS A 160 11.48 -29.52 -4.90
CA LYS A 160 11.34 -28.70 -6.10
C LYS A 160 10.32 -29.33 -7.05
N ASN A 161 9.39 -28.53 -7.56
CA ASN A 161 8.43 -28.86 -8.60
C ASN A 161 8.30 -27.68 -9.57
N VAL A 162 9.20 -27.62 -10.54
CA VAL A 162 9.27 -26.54 -11.54
C VAL A 162 7.97 -26.41 -12.34
N PRO A 163 7.40 -27.49 -12.92
CA PRO A 163 6.17 -27.38 -13.71
C PRO A 163 4.99 -26.81 -12.91
N GLU A 164 4.79 -27.28 -11.67
CA GLU A 164 3.73 -26.77 -10.81
C GLU A 164 3.96 -25.30 -10.42
N GLY A 165 5.19 -24.97 -10.01
CA GLY A 165 5.55 -23.63 -9.61
C GLY A 165 5.36 -22.60 -10.72
N THR A 166 5.81 -22.90 -11.94
CA THR A 166 5.61 -22.04 -13.10
C THR A 166 4.13 -21.90 -13.46
N ARG A 167 3.33 -22.98 -13.38
CA ARG A 167 1.88 -22.91 -13.64
C ARG A 167 1.18 -21.98 -12.65
N LEU A 168 1.48 -22.10 -11.36
CA LEU A 168 0.89 -21.25 -10.32
C LEU A 168 1.27 -19.78 -10.49
N LEU A 169 2.55 -19.49 -10.75
CA LEU A 169 3.01 -18.13 -11.01
C LEU A 169 2.35 -17.54 -12.27
N ARG A 170 2.21 -18.33 -13.35
CA ARG A 170 1.53 -17.89 -14.58
C ARG A 170 0.07 -17.54 -14.30
N ASN A 171 -0.65 -18.40 -13.57
CA ASN A 171 -2.03 -18.14 -13.21
C ASN A 171 -2.17 -16.86 -12.37
N ALA A 172 -1.29 -16.65 -11.40
CA ALA A 172 -1.28 -15.41 -10.61
C ALA A 172 -0.98 -14.17 -11.46
N CYS A 173 -0.03 -14.26 -12.39
CA CYS A 173 0.28 -13.18 -13.33
C CYS A 173 -0.90 -12.86 -14.26
N SER A 174 -1.54 -13.89 -14.86
CA SER A 174 -2.74 -13.72 -15.68
C SER A 174 -3.93 -13.14 -14.90
N GLY A 175 -3.96 -13.36 -13.58
CA GLY A 175 -4.91 -12.72 -12.66
C GLY A 175 -4.55 -11.28 -12.26
N GLY A 176 -3.51 -10.68 -12.85
CA GLY A 176 -3.10 -9.30 -12.58
C GLY A 176 -2.14 -9.12 -11.39
N TYR A 177 -1.65 -10.20 -10.78
CA TYR A 177 -0.68 -10.09 -9.69
C TYR A 177 0.72 -9.78 -10.21
N SER A 178 1.04 -8.48 -10.28
CA SER A 178 2.28 -7.94 -10.88
C SER A 178 3.55 -8.62 -10.37
N TRP A 179 3.65 -8.91 -9.07
CA TRP A 179 4.81 -9.60 -8.51
C TRP A 179 5.07 -10.96 -9.18
N ALA A 180 4.02 -11.73 -9.49
CA ALA A 180 4.19 -13.00 -10.18
C ALA A 180 4.66 -12.83 -11.64
N CYS A 181 4.19 -11.78 -12.34
CA CYS A 181 4.68 -11.46 -13.69
C CYS A 181 6.16 -11.12 -13.68
N THR A 182 6.58 -10.18 -12.84
CA THR A 182 8.00 -9.80 -12.69
C THR A 182 8.83 -11.01 -12.26
N ARG A 183 8.30 -11.87 -11.38
CA ARG A 183 9.03 -13.05 -10.94
C ARG A 183 9.26 -14.04 -12.08
N LEU A 184 8.27 -14.26 -12.93
CA LEU A 184 8.40 -15.13 -14.10
C LEU A 184 9.44 -14.62 -15.11
N GLU A 185 9.50 -13.31 -15.34
CA GLU A 185 10.53 -12.67 -16.16
C GLU A 185 11.92 -12.90 -15.58
N GLN A 186 12.11 -12.67 -14.27
CA GLN A 186 13.38 -12.89 -13.57
C GLN A 186 13.86 -14.34 -13.64
N LEU A 187 12.93 -15.30 -13.64
CA LEU A 187 13.26 -16.72 -13.75
C LEU A 187 13.65 -17.14 -15.19
N GLY A 188 13.55 -16.23 -16.16
CA GLY A 188 13.80 -16.52 -17.57
C GLY A 188 12.83 -17.57 -18.14
N ALA A 189 11.66 -17.68 -17.51
CA ALA A 189 10.64 -18.70 -17.74
C ALA A 189 9.42 -18.16 -18.52
N PHE A 190 9.45 -16.89 -18.92
CA PHE A 190 8.28 -16.22 -19.48
C PHE A 190 8.67 -15.24 -20.58
N ASP A 191 8.28 -15.60 -21.80
CA ASP A 191 8.14 -14.68 -22.92
C ASP A 191 6.62 -14.52 -23.16
N PRO A 192 6.01 -13.37 -22.83
CA PRO A 192 4.56 -13.17 -22.99
C PRO A 192 4.09 -13.26 -24.44
N SER A 193 5.01 -13.21 -25.42
CA SER A 193 4.72 -13.33 -26.85
C SER A 193 4.89 -14.76 -27.41
N ALA A 194 5.57 -15.65 -26.68
CA ALA A 194 5.82 -17.01 -27.15
C ALA A 194 4.59 -17.92 -26.97
N PRO A 195 4.28 -18.81 -27.94
CA PRO A 195 3.24 -19.82 -27.79
C PRO A 195 3.47 -20.73 -26.58
N TYR A 196 2.39 -21.12 -25.89
CA TYR A 196 2.43 -21.95 -24.68
C TYR A 196 3.26 -23.24 -24.83
N SER A 197 3.21 -23.88 -26.00
CA SER A 197 3.95 -25.11 -26.31
C SER A 197 5.47 -24.91 -26.29
N GLU A 198 5.96 -23.77 -26.74
CA GLU A 198 7.40 -23.47 -26.84
C GLU A 198 7.99 -23.12 -25.47
N GLN A 199 7.20 -22.44 -24.63
CA GLN A 199 7.57 -22.13 -23.25
C GLN A 199 7.76 -23.42 -22.42
N MET A 200 6.90 -24.43 -22.62
CA MET A 200 6.96 -25.69 -21.85
C MET A 200 8.14 -26.58 -22.25
N LEU A 201 8.66 -26.48 -23.48
CA LEU A 201 9.87 -27.20 -23.91
C LEU A 201 11.11 -26.69 -23.16
N ARG A 202 11.29 -25.36 -23.09
CA ARG A 202 12.43 -24.73 -22.39
C ARG A 202 12.45 -24.94 -20.87
N LEU A 203 11.29 -25.32 -20.30
CA LEU A 203 11.14 -25.63 -18.88
C LEU A 203 11.39 -27.11 -18.54
N ARG A 204 11.28 -28.01 -19.51
CA ARG A 204 11.60 -29.44 -19.33
C ARG A 204 13.09 -29.73 -19.40
N GLU A 205 13.85 -28.81 -20.01
CA GLU A 205 15.30 -28.92 -20.20
C GLU A 205 16.13 -28.34 -19.04
N ARG A 206 15.50 -27.90 -17.93
CA ARG A 206 16.17 -27.25 -16.78
C ARG A 206 15.87 -27.90 -15.43
#